data_AF-A0A5J4QV26-F1
#
_entry.id   AF-A0A5J4QV26-F1
#
_cell.length_a   1.000
_cell.length_b   1.000
_cell.length_c   1.000
_cell.angle_alpha   90.00
_cell.angle_beta   90.00
_cell.angle_gamma   90.00
#
_symmetry.space_group_name_H-M   'P 1'
#
loop_
_entity.id
_entity.type
_entity.pdbx_description
1 polymer ?
#
loop_
_entity_poly.entity_id
_entity_poly.type
_entity_poly.pdbx_seq_one_letter_code
_entity_poly.pdbx_strand_id
1 'polypeptide(L)'
;MEVIIIVALIVFAIILLLVEVFFIPGISIAGIAAICCMIYANYYAFVHLGNVGGGITLAVSLAASLSSLVLFMRSKMLDKVALTENIVSTVDIPAEEKVKPGDTGICVTRLAL
;
A
#
# COMPACT_ATOMS: atom_id res chain seq x y z
N MET A 1 17.96 28.28 13.74
CA MET A 1 18.35 26.87 13.89
C MET A 1 17.12 25.99 14.09
N GLU A 2 16.18 26.41 14.93
CA GLU A 2 14.89 25.71 15.20
C GLU A 2 14.10 25.28 13.95
N VAL A 3 13.97 26.16 12.96
CA VAL A 3 13.26 25.86 11.70
C VAL A 3 13.94 24.72 10.92
N ILE A 4 15.27 24.64 10.97
CA ILE A 4 16.04 23.59 10.28
C ILE A 4 15.77 22.24 10.93
N ILE A 5 15.64 22.19 12.26
CA ILE A 5 15.30 20.97 13.02
C ILE A 5 13.89 20.49 12.64
N ILE A 6 12.92 21.39 12.57
CA ILE A 6 11.54 21.05 12.21
C ILE A 6 11.47 20.52 10.77
N VAL A 7 12.13 21.20 9.82
CA VAL A 7 12.19 20.74 8.44
C VAL A 7 12.87 19.38 8.33
N ALA A 8 13.98 19.16 9.04
CA ALA A 8 14.67 17.88 9.06
C ALA A 8 13.78 16.76 9.61
N LEU A 9 13.03 17.00 10.70
CA LEU A 9 12.09 16.04 11.27
C LEU A 9 10.94 15.71 10.30
N ILE A 10 10.39 16.71 9.61
CA ILE A 10 9.33 16.49 8.62
C ILE A 10 9.84 15.66 7.44
N VAL A 11 11.02 15.99 6.90
CA VAL A 11 11.64 15.22 5.81
C VAL A 11 11.91 13.78 6.26
N PHE A 12 12.42 13.60 7.48
CA PHE A 12 12.68 12.28 8.03
C PHE A 12 11.39 11.46 8.21
N ALA A 13 10.31 12.09 8.71
CA ALA A 13 9.00 11.48 8.84
C ALA A 13 8.44 11.05 7.46
N ILE A 14 8.60 11.86 6.42
CA ILE A 14 8.19 11.51 5.05
C ILE A 14 8.97 10.31 4.53
N ILE A 15 10.29 10.25 4.75
CA ILE A 15 11.12 9.11 4.33
C ILE A 15 10.66 7.82 5.03
N LEU A 16 10.42 7.87 6.35
CA LEU A 16 9.91 6.73 7.10
C LEU A 16 8.53 6.28 6.61
N LEU A 17 7.64 7.22 6.27
CA LEU A 17 6.33 6.93 5.71
C LEU A 17 6.45 6.30 4.31
N LEU A 18 7.43 6.73 3.51
CA LEU A 18 7.74 6.09 2.24
C LEU A 18 8.19 4.63 2.46
N VAL A 19 9.10 4.40 3.42
CA VAL A 19 9.55 3.05 3.80
C VAL A 19 8.38 2.17 4.24
N GLU A 20 7.47 2.68 5.08
CA GLU A 20 6.22 1.99 5.48
C GLU A 20 5.44 1.53 4.24
N VAL A 21 5.19 2.44 3.29
CA VAL A 21 4.38 2.17 2.10
C VAL A 21 5.05 1.17 1.15
N PHE A 22 6.38 1.16 1.04
CA PHE A 22 7.12 0.29 0.10
C PHE A 22 7.44 -1.11 0.63
N PHE A 23 7.76 -1.26 1.92
CA PHE A 23 8.21 -2.54 2.44
C PHE A 23 7.07 -3.46 2.88
N ILE A 24 6.10 -2.94 3.66
CA ILE A 24 4.99 -3.74 4.19
C ILE A 24 3.76 -2.83 4.35
N PRO A 25 2.69 -3.00 3.55
CA PRO A 25 1.44 -2.29 3.78
C PRO A 25 0.78 -2.82 5.07
N GLY A 26 0.92 -2.06 6.15
CA GLY A 26 0.44 -2.41 7.51
C GLY A 26 1.11 -1.53 8.57
N ILE A 27 0.78 -1.73 9.85
CA ILE A 27 1.44 -1.02 10.97
C ILE A 27 2.86 -1.59 11.13
N SER A 28 3.85 -0.91 10.54
CA SER A 28 5.26 -1.29 10.69
C SER A 28 5.97 -0.39 11.72
N ILE A 29 7.16 -0.82 12.13
CA ILE A 29 8.02 -0.06 13.05
C ILE A 29 8.34 1.34 12.48
N ALA A 30 8.44 1.46 11.15
CA ALA A 30 8.73 2.73 10.49
C ALA A 30 7.57 3.74 10.61
N GLY A 31 6.31 3.31 10.53
CA GLY A 31 5.14 4.17 10.61
C GLY A 31 4.86 4.63 12.03
N ILE A 32 5.08 3.77 13.02
CA ILE A 32 5.04 4.17 14.43
C ILE A 32 6.13 5.23 14.68
N ALA A 33 7.35 4.99 14.18
CA ALA A 33 8.44 5.97 14.29
C ALA A 33 8.12 7.29 13.55
N ALA A 34 7.49 7.22 12.37
CA ALA A 34 7.04 8.39 11.62
C ALA A 34 6.03 9.21 12.42
N ILE A 35 5.01 8.56 13.01
CA ILE A 35 4.00 9.23 13.84
C ILE A 35 4.66 9.91 15.06
N CYS A 36 5.56 9.21 15.76
CA CYS A 36 6.29 9.81 16.88
C CYS A 36 7.12 11.03 16.45
N CYS A 37 7.80 10.93 15.31
CA CYS A 37 8.60 12.02 14.75
C CYS A 37 7.72 13.24 14.39
N MET A 38 6.54 12.98 13.83
CA MET A 38 5.58 14.01 13.45
C MET A 38 4.99 14.72 14.67
N ILE A 39 4.64 13.99 15.73
CA ILE A 39 4.17 14.57 16.99
C ILE A 39 5.27 15.44 17.61
N TYR A 40 6.51 14.95 17.64
CA TYR A 40 7.64 15.70 18.19
C TYR A 40 7.93 16.97 17.38
N ALA A 41 7.88 16.90 16.04
CA ALA A 41 8.06 18.06 15.17
C ALA A 41 7.00 19.15 15.44
N ASN A 42 5.75 18.75 15.63
CA ASN A 42 4.67 19.69 15.98
C ASN A 42 4.88 20.30 17.36
N TYR A 43 5.19 19.48 18.37
CA TYR A 43 5.50 19.98 19.71
C TYR A 43 6.66 20.99 19.68
N TYR A 44 7.74 20.65 18.98
CA TYR A 44 8.92 21.51 18.86
C TYR A 44 8.59 22.84 18.18
N ALA A 45 7.75 22.81 17.15
CA ALA A 45 7.30 24.01 16.44
C ALA A 45 6.44 24.93 17.33
N PHE A 46 5.57 24.37 18.16
CA PHE A 46 4.77 25.16 19.11
C PHE A 46 5.61 25.82 20.20
N VAL A 47 6.63 25.11 20.69
CA VAL A 47 7.51 25.65 21.74
C VAL A 47 8.45 26.73 21.20
N HIS A 48 9.00 26.56 20.00
CA HIS A 48 10.09 27.41 19.50
C HIS A 48 9.66 28.50 18.50
N LEU A 49 8.61 28.28 17.69
CA LEU A 49 8.11 29.30 16.76
C LEU A 49 6.86 30.04 17.28
N GLY A 50 6.35 29.64 18.45
CA GLY A 50 5.13 30.17 19.03
C GLY A 50 3.86 29.80 18.24
N ASN A 51 2.74 30.39 18.62
CA ASN A 51 1.41 29.94 18.21
C ASN A 51 1.17 30.00 16.69
N VAL A 52 1.77 30.98 16.00
CA VAL A 52 1.62 31.18 14.55
C VAL A 52 2.45 30.16 13.77
N GLY A 53 3.70 29.93 14.13
CA GLY A 53 4.55 28.94 13.45
C GLY A 53 4.17 27.50 13.78
N GLY A 54 3.71 27.24 15.01
CA GLY A 54 3.11 25.96 15.39
C GLY A 54 1.86 25.66 14.57
N GLY A 55 0.97 26.64 14.39
CA GLY A 55 -0.26 26.47 13.60
C GLY A 55 0.00 26.10 12.13
N ILE A 56 0.98 26.76 11.49
CA ILE A 56 1.37 26.44 10.11
C ILE A 56 1.97 25.03 10.03
N THR A 57 2.82 24.66 10.99
CA THR A 57 3.44 23.32 11.05
C THR A 57 2.40 22.23 11.25
N LEU A 58 1.36 22.49 12.05
CA LEU A 58 0.23 21.60 12.25
C LEU A 58 -0.56 21.40 10.96
N ALA A 59 -0.87 22.48 10.25
CA ALA A 59 -1.56 22.40 8.96
C ALA A 59 -0.77 21.59 7.93
N VAL A 60 0.54 21.82 7.85
CA VAL A 60 1.44 21.05 6.95
C VAL A 60 1.51 19.59 7.36
N SER A 61 1.60 19.29 8.65
CA SER A 61 1.63 17.91 9.15
C SER A 61 0.32 17.19 8.84
N LEU A 62 -0.83 17.84 9.09
CA LEU A 62 -2.13 17.26 8.79
C LEU A 62 -2.29 17.01 7.29
N ALA A 63 -1.88 17.98 6.46
CA ALA A 63 -1.88 17.83 5.02
C ALA A 63 -0.95 16.70 4.57
N ALA A 64 0.25 16.57 5.15
CA ALA A 64 1.19 15.49 4.81
C ALA A 64 0.64 14.10 5.17
N SER A 65 -0.02 13.96 6.32
CA SER A 65 -0.68 12.72 6.74
C SER A 65 -1.87 12.36 5.84
N LEU A 66 -2.68 13.34 5.45
CA LEU A 66 -3.79 13.14 4.51
C LEU A 66 -3.26 12.84 3.10
N SER A 67 -2.20 13.53 2.69
CA SER A 67 -1.57 13.34 1.37
C SER A 67 -0.95 11.96 1.27
N SER A 68 -0.30 11.47 2.31
CA SER A 68 0.26 10.11 2.32
C SER A 68 -0.84 9.05 2.30
N LEU A 69 -1.94 9.26 3.04
CA LEU A 69 -3.10 8.37 3.00
C LEU A 69 -3.78 8.36 1.62
N VAL A 70 -4.00 9.54 1.03
CA VAL A 70 -4.60 9.67 -0.30
C VAL A 70 -3.65 9.17 -1.39
N LEU A 71 -2.36 9.45 -1.32
CA LEU A 71 -1.35 8.87 -2.21
C LEU A 71 -1.28 7.36 -2.04
N PHE A 72 -1.43 6.81 -0.84
CA PHE A 72 -1.50 5.36 -0.65
C PHE A 72 -2.75 4.76 -1.33
N MET A 73 -3.90 5.42 -1.21
CA MET A 73 -5.14 4.99 -1.87
C MET A 73 -5.16 5.21 -3.39
N ARG A 74 -4.53 6.29 -3.90
CA ARG A 74 -4.46 6.60 -5.34
C ARG A 74 -3.27 5.99 -6.04
N SER A 75 -2.16 5.76 -5.34
CA SER A 75 -1.02 5.07 -5.90
C SER A 75 -1.46 3.64 -6.14
N LYS A 76 -1.36 3.23 -7.39
CA LYS A 76 -1.62 1.88 -7.87
C LYS A 76 -0.70 0.81 -7.25
N MET A 77 -0.17 1.02 -6.04
CA MET A 77 0.44 -0.02 -5.20
C MET A 77 -0.62 -0.98 -4.67
N LEU A 78 -1.83 -0.50 -4.35
CA LEU A 78 -2.98 -1.39 -4.12
C LEU A 78 -3.47 -2.06 -5.41
N ASP A 79 -3.28 -1.47 -6.59
CA ASP A 79 -3.64 -2.11 -7.88
C ASP A 79 -2.59 -3.16 -8.33
N LYS A 80 -1.36 -3.08 -7.79
CA LYS A 80 -0.27 -4.06 -7.99
C LYS A 80 -0.22 -5.15 -6.92
N VAL A 81 -0.74 -4.86 -5.72
CA VAL A 81 -0.85 -5.80 -4.58
C VAL A 81 -2.27 -6.38 -4.47
N ALA A 82 -3.28 -5.74 -5.06
CA ALA A 82 -4.52 -6.40 -5.43
C ALA A 82 -4.16 -7.42 -6.49
N LEU A 83 -3.98 -8.63 -5.99
CA LEU A 83 -3.98 -9.87 -6.71
C LEU A 83 -5.18 -9.88 -7.68
N THR A 84 -5.01 -9.31 -8.87
CA THR A 84 -5.71 -9.79 -10.06
C THR A 84 -5.08 -11.13 -10.44
N GLU A 85 -5.06 -12.08 -9.49
CA GLU A 85 -5.21 -13.47 -9.86
C GLU A 85 -6.67 -13.57 -10.26
N ASN A 86 -6.92 -13.13 -11.49
CA ASN A 86 -8.00 -13.68 -12.25
C ASN A 86 -7.65 -15.15 -12.45
N ILE A 87 -7.91 -15.99 -11.44
CA ILE A 87 -8.16 -17.40 -11.70
C ILE A 87 -9.57 -17.45 -12.31
N VAL A 88 -9.69 -16.94 -13.54
CA VAL A 88 -10.51 -17.64 -14.51
C VAL A 88 -9.62 -18.77 -15.02
N SER A 89 -9.36 -19.76 -14.15
CA SER A 89 -9.23 -21.11 -14.67
C SER A 89 -10.64 -21.48 -15.12
N THR A 90 -11.07 -20.95 -16.26
CA THR A 90 -11.97 -21.72 -17.08
C THR A 90 -11.14 -22.94 -17.45
N VAL A 91 -11.57 -24.10 -16.98
CA VAL A 91 -11.16 -25.32 -17.66
C VAL A 91 -11.83 -25.17 -19.01
N ASP A 92 -11.09 -24.71 -20.01
CA ASP A 92 -11.50 -24.87 -21.38
C ASP A 92 -11.59 -26.39 -21.55
N ILE A 93 -12.81 -26.93 -21.53
CA ILE A 93 -13.10 -28.31 -21.88
C ILE A 93 -13.54 -28.25 -23.35
N PRO A 94 -12.61 -28.17 -24.32
CA PRO A 94 -12.96 -28.21 -25.75
C PRO A 94 -13.54 -29.57 -26.18
N ALA A 95 -13.72 -30.49 -25.24
CA ALA A 95 -14.27 -31.82 -25.45
C ALA A 95 -15.81 -31.87 -25.30
N GLU A 96 -16.44 -31.00 -24.51
CA GLU A 96 -17.91 -31.05 -24.33
C GLU A 96 -18.66 -30.45 -25.51
N GLU A 97 -18.08 -29.48 -26.23
CA GLU A 97 -18.73 -28.87 -27.40
C GLU A 97 -18.71 -29.78 -28.65
N LYS A 98 -17.88 -30.84 -28.64
CA LYS A 98 -17.75 -31.78 -29.77
C LYS A 98 -18.58 -33.04 -29.65
N VAL A 99 -19.16 -33.33 -28.48
CA VAL A 99 -19.89 -34.58 -28.26
C VAL A 99 -21.38 -34.34 -28.49
N LYS A 100 -21.94 -35.02 -29.47
CA LYS A 100 -23.37 -34.97 -29.79
C LYS A 100 -24.07 -36.26 -29.32
N PRO A 101 -25.39 -36.21 -29.05
CA PRO A 101 -26.15 -37.41 -28.76
C PRO A 101 -26.04 -38.41 -29.94
N GLY A 102 -25.37 -39.55 -29.70
CA GLY A 102 -25.08 -40.56 -30.74
C GLY A 102 -23.59 -40.89 -30.90
N ASP A 103 -22.69 -40.11 -30.30
CA ASP A 103 -21.26 -40.41 -30.34
C ASP A 103 -20.90 -41.64 -29.48
N THR A 104 -20.05 -42.50 -30.04
CA THR A 104 -19.61 -43.76 -29.41
C THR A 104 -18.18 -43.62 -28.91
N GLY A 105 -17.97 -43.73 -27.61
CA GLY A 105 -16.64 -43.71 -27.00
C GLY A 105 -15.94 -45.08 -27.08
N ILE A 106 -14.62 -45.08 -27.27
CA ILE A 106 -13.80 -46.30 -27.19
C ILE A 106 -13.11 -46.32 -25.83
N CYS A 107 -13.38 -47.34 -25.01
CA CYS A 107 -12.67 -47.56 -23.75
C CYS A 107 -11.28 -48.15 -24.03
N VAL A 108 -10.24 -47.33 -23.90
CA VAL A 108 -8.85 -47.78 -23.90
C VAL A 108 -8.40 -48.06 -22.47
N THR A 109 -8.25 -49.34 -22.13
CA THR A 109 -7.66 -49.78 -20.86
C THR A 109 -6.14 -49.73 -20.94
N ARG A 110 -5.47 -49.36 -19.84
CA ARG A 110 -4.01 -49.33 -19.73
C ARG A 110 -3.40 -50.66 -19.30
N LEU A 111 -4.14 -51.76 -19.41
CA LEU A 111 -3.58 -53.11 -19.29
C LEU A 111 -3.10 -53.57 -20.68
N ALA A 112 -1.78 -53.51 -20.87
CA ALA A 112 -1.12 -54.33 -21.88
C ALA A 112 -1.32 -55.80 -21.47
N LEU A 113 -1.83 -56.60 -22.40
CA LEU A 113 -1.98 -58.05 -22.26
C LEU A 113 -0.64 -58.74 -22.54
#